data_AF-A0AAE1UB70-F1
#
_entry.id   AF-A0AAE1UB70-F1
#
_cell.length_a   1.000
_cell.length_b   1.000
_cell.length_c   1.000
_cell.angle_alpha   90.00
_cell.angle_beta   90.00
_cell.angle_gamma   90.00
#
_symmetry.space_group_name_H-M   'P 1'
#
loop_
_entity.id
_entity.type
_entity.pdbx_description
1 polymer ?
#
loop_
_entity_poly.entity_id
_entity_poly.type
_entity_poly.pdbx_seq_one_letter_code
_entity_poly.pdbx_strand_id
1 'polypeptide(L)'
;MVNTTGINAYIIYNCIKRTNKRPVDCHKFLVHLAKSLVKSWAEEQVSFPGQHTKTQQVIKSIFPELNSPARIPTNLTATKRCWLCPTKEDKKTRTPCINCKTV
;
A
#
# COMPACT_ATOMS: atom_id res chain seq x y z
N MET A 1 23.78 -13.84 -3.79
CA MET A 1 22.79 -14.58 -4.60
C MET A 1 21.75 -13.66 -5.24
N VAL A 2 21.03 -12.82 -4.48
CA VAL A 2 19.96 -11.94 -5.02
C VAL A 2 20.45 -11.00 -6.14
N ASN A 3 21.62 -10.37 -5.97
CA ASN A 3 22.16 -9.44 -6.99
C ASN A 3 22.39 -10.14 -8.33
N THR A 4 23.03 -11.30 -8.32
CA THR A 4 23.31 -12.11 -9.52
C THR A 4 22.00 -12.55 -10.19
N THR A 5 21.01 -12.98 -9.39
CA THR A 5 19.69 -13.35 -9.91
C THR A 5 18.98 -12.17 -10.57
N GLY A 6 19.03 -10.97 -9.99
CA GLY A 6 18.43 -9.77 -10.57
C GLY A 6 19.04 -9.38 -11.91
N ILE A 7 20.38 -9.44 -12.01
CA ILE A 7 21.11 -9.15 -13.25
C ILE A 7 20.81 -10.20 -14.33
N ASN A 8 20.83 -11.49 -13.96
CA ASN A 8 20.53 -12.58 -14.90
C ASN A 8 19.08 -12.49 -15.42
N ALA A 9 18.12 -12.21 -14.54
CA ALA A 9 16.73 -12.01 -14.92
C ALA A 9 16.57 -10.81 -15.87
N TYR A 10 17.30 -9.71 -15.63
CA TYR A 10 17.33 -8.54 -16.51
C TYR A 10 17.85 -8.86 -17.92
N ILE A 11 18.95 -9.63 -18.01
CA ILE A 11 19.53 -10.05 -19.28
C ILE A 11 18.53 -10.89 -20.06
N ILE A 12 17.95 -11.91 -19.43
CA ILE A 12 16.95 -12.80 -20.04
C ILE A 12 15.74 -11.99 -20.53
N TYR A 13 15.22 -11.09 -19.69
CA TYR A 13 14.07 -10.26 -20.01
C TYR A 13 14.31 -9.41 -21.28
N ASN A 14 15.47 -8.77 -21.40
CA ASN A 14 15.79 -7.96 -22.58
C ASN A 14 16.07 -8.81 -23.81
N CYS A 15 16.65 -10.00 -23.67
CA CYS A 15 16.82 -10.93 -24.79
C CYS A 15 15.46 -11.36 -25.38
N ILE A 16 14.47 -11.62 -24.53
CA ILE A 16 13.12 -12.04 -24.96
C ILE A 16 12.32 -10.87 -25.55
N LYS A 17 12.38 -9.67 -24.95
CA LYS A 17 11.60 -8.50 -25.39
C LYS A 17 12.14 -7.80 -26.65
N ARG A 18 13.30 -8.20 -27.17
CA ARG A 18 14.05 -7.53 -28.25
C ARG A 18 13.37 -7.54 -29.62
N THR A 19 12.20 -8.14 -29.77
CA THR A 19 11.54 -8.30 -31.07
C THR A 19 11.07 -7.00 -31.72
N ASN A 20 11.06 -5.83 -31.05
CA ASN A 20 10.90 -4.48 -31.69
C ASN A 20 10.95 -3.29 -30.71
N LYS A 21 11.53 -3.44 -29.49
CA LYS A 21 11.52 -2.37 -28.47
C LYS A 21 12.93 -2.09 -27.94
N ARG A 22 13.19 -0.82 -27.60
CA ARG A 22 14.44 -0.41 -26.92
C ARG A 22 14.60 -1.17 -25.60
N PRO A 23 15.84 -1.57 -25.22
CA PRO A 23 16.10 -2.23 -23.95
C PRO A 23 15.57 -1.40 -22.79
N VAL A 24 15.01 -2.06 -21.78
CA VAL A 24 14.62 -1.39 -20.54
C VAL A 24 15.88 -1.11 -19.73
N ASP A 25 15.93 0.02 -19.05
CA ASP A 25 17.00 0.33 -18.10
C ASP A 25 17.00 -0.65 -16.91
N CYS A 26 18.18 -1.03 -16.42
CA CYS A 26 18.31 -2.04 -15.36
C CYS A 26 17.61 -1.61 -14.06
N HIS A 27 17.77 -0.35 -13.65
CA HIS A 27 17.12 0.16 -12.46
C HIS A 27 15.59 0.13 -12.61
N LYS A 28 15.06 0.56 -13.76
CA LYS A 28 13.62 0.48 -14.04
C LYS A 28 13.08 -0.96 -14.02
N PHE A 29 13.85 -1.92 -14.55
CA PHE A 29 13.50 -3.32 -14.48
C PHE A 29 13.43 -3.82 -13.03
N LEU A 30 14.43 -3.51 -12.21
CA LEU A 30 14.47 -3.94 -10.81
C LEU A 30 13.34 -3.33 -9.99
N VAL A 31 13.01 -2.04 -10.21
CA VAL A 31 11.85 -1.39 -9.57
C VAL A 31 10.55 -2.07 -9.97
N HIS A 32 10.38 -2.41 -11.26
CA HIS A 32 9.20 -3.13 -11.72
C HIS A 32 9.12 -4.52 -11.08
N LEU A 33 10.23 -5.28 -11.08
CA LEU A 33 10.32 -6.60 -10.47
C LEU A 33 9.96 -6.54 -8.97
N ALA A 34 10.53 -5.60 -8.23
CA ALA A 34 10.24 -5.41 -6.81
C ALA A 34 8.75 -5.13 -6.58
N LYS A 35 8.14 -4.23 -7.36
CA LYS A 35 6.70 -3.95 -7.27
C LYS A 35 5.87 -5.20 -7.55
N SER A 36 6.21 -5.97 -8.58
CA SER A 36 5.50 -7.21 -8.91
C SER A 36 5.58 -8.25 -7.80
N LEU A 37 6.74 -8.42 -7.16
CA LEU A 37 6.94 -9.38 -6.07
C LEU A 37 6.17 -8.98 -4.80
N VAL A 38 6.09 -7.69 -4.50
CA VAL A 38 5.47 -7.18 -3.26
C VAL A 38 3.95 -7.01 -3.42
N LYS A 39 3.41 -7.06 -4.63
CA LYS A 39 2.00 -6.75 -4.90
C LYS A 39 1.02 -7.64 -4.13
N SER A 40 1.21 -8.96 -4.13
CA SER A 40 0.32 -9.88 -3.43
C SER A 40 0.31 -9.63 -1.92
N TRP A 41 1.49 -9.42 -1.33
CA TRP A 41 1.62 -9.04 0.07
C TRP A 41 0.91 -7.70 0.36
N ALA A 42 1.06 -6.71 -0.52
CA ALA A 42 0.40 -5.41 -0.37
C ALA A 42 -1.14 -5.53 -0.39
N GLU A 43 -1.69 -6.39 -1.24
CA GLU A 43 -3.14 -6.68 -1.32
C GLU A 43 -3.67 -7.27 0.00
N GLU A 44 -2.94 -8.21 0.59
CA GLU A 44 -3.26 -8.81 1.89
C GLU A 44 -3.21 -7.77 3.01
N GLN A 45 -2.17 -6.94 3.04
CA GLN A 45 -1.98 -5.93 4.08
C GLN A 45 -3.04 -4.81 4.05
N VAL A 46 -3.48 -4.40 2.86
CA VAL A 46 -4.56 -3.42 2.73
C VAL A 46 -5.89 -3.97 3.25
N SER A 47 -6.10 -5.27 3.08
CA SER A 47 -7.33 -5.96 3.51
C SER A 47 -7.31 -6.36 4.99
N PHE A 48 -6.16 -6.32 5.65
CA PHE A 48 -6.00 -6.77 7.04
C PHE A 48 -6.70 -5.85 8.05
N PRO A 49 -7.63 -6.37 8.87
CA PRO A 49 -8.29 -5.59 9.92
C PRO A 49 -7.28 -5.21 11.00
N GLY A 50 -7.22 -3.92 11.35
CA GLY A 50 -6.28 -3.41 12.36
C GLY A 50 -4.95 -2.91 11.79
N GLN A 51 -4.75 -2.97 10.48
CA GLN A 51 -3.58 -2.36 9.85
C GLN A 51 -3.56 -0.84 10.06
N HIS A 52 -2.39 -0.29 10.36
CA HIS A 52 -2.24 1.13 10.63
C HIS A 52 -2.59 1.97 9.39
N THR A 53 -3.41 3.02 9.56
CA THR A 53 -3.93 3.84 8.46
C THR A 53 -2.83 4.45 7.59
N LYS A 54 -1.73 4.92 8.20
CA LYS A 54 -0.58 5.44 7.43
C LYS A 54 0.04 4.38 6.53
N THR A 55 0.16 3.14 7.00
CA THR A 55 0.73 2.05 6.19
C THR A 55 -0.19 1.71 5.03
N GLN A 56 -1.50 1.64 5.26
CA GLN A 56 -2.48 1.47 4.19
C GLN A 56 -2.41 2.60 3.15
N GLN A 57 -2.24 3.85 3.59
CA GLN A 57 -2.09 4.99 2.68
C GLN A 57 -0.82 4.91 1.83
N VAL A 58 0.31 4.49 2.41
CA VAL A 58 1.58 4.30 1.66
C VAL A 58 1.45 3.15 0.66
N ILE A 59 0.83 2.04 1.04
CA ILE A 59 0.61 0.93 0.10
C ILE A 59 -0.29 1.37 -1.06
N LYS A 60 -1.38 2.07 -0.75
CA LYS A 60 -2.33 2.61 -1.75
C LYS A 60 -1.74 3.70 -2.65
N SER A 61 -0.71 4.42 -2.20
CA SER A 61 -0.01 5.38 -3.07
C SER A 61 0.94 4.69 -4.04
N ILE A 62 1.48 3.54 -3.67
CA ILE A 62 2.35 2.71 -4.52
C ILE A 62 1.52 1.87 -5.51
N PHE A 63 0.35 1.38 -5.08
CA PHE A 63 -0.59 0.55 -5.85
C PHE A 63 -1.98 1.21 -5.90
N PRO A 64 -2.20 2.20 -6.77
CA PRO A 64 -3.45 2.96 -6.84
C PRO A 64 -4.68 2.12 -7.16
N GLU A 65 -4.52 0.99 -7.84
CA GLU A 65 -5.58 0.03 -8.14
C GLU A 65 -6.20 -0.60 -6.89
N LEU A 66 -5.49 -0.58 -5.75
CA LEU A 66 -5.99 -1.06 -4.45
C LEU A 66 -6.88 -0.02 -3.74
N ASN A 67 -7.09 1.16 -4.35
CA ASN A 67 -8.11 2.10 -3.94
C ASN A 67 -9.49 1.64 -4.43
N SER A 68 -9.92 0.45 -4.01
CA SER A 68 -11.34 0.11 -4.08
C SER A 68 -12.11 1.16 -3.26
N PRO A 69 -13.24 1.71 -3.76
CA PRO A 69 -14.11 2.51 -2.91
C PRO A 69 -14.49 1.61 -1.75
N ALA A 70 -14.07 1.98 -0.54
CA ALA A 70 -14.49 1.28 0.65
C ALA A 70 -16.02 1.25 0.59
N ARG A 71 -16.62 0.06 0.60
CA ARG A 71 -18.03 -0.06 0.99
C ARG A 71 -18.06 0.42 2.43
N ILE A 72 -18.34 1.71 2.60
CA ILE A 72 -18.54 2.32 3.92
C ILE A 72 -19.65 1.46 4.54
N PRO A 73 -19.39 0.72 5.62
CA PRO A 73 -20.48 0.12 6.35
C PRO A 73 -21.32 1.31 6.82
N THR A 74 -22.57 1.40 6.39
CA THR A 74 -23.50 2.51 6.66
C THR A 74 -23.86 2.63 8.15
N ASN A 75 -23.17 1.90 9.04
CA ASN A 75 -23.30 1.97 10.48
C ASN A 75 -22.44 3.11 11.03
N LEU A 76 -23.01 4.31 10.97
CA LEU A 76 -22.50 5.60 11.48
C LEU A 76 -22.32 5.67 13.02
N THR A 77 -22.07 4.56 13.72
CA THR A 77 -22.06 4.49 15.20
C THR A 77 -20.75 3.98 15.81
N ALA A 78 -19.70 3.72 15.03
CA ALA A 78 -18.41 3.35 15.58
C ALA A 78 -17.69 4.60 16.15
N THR A 79 -17.69 4.75 17.46
CA THR A 79 -16.90 5.80 18.15
C THR A 79 -15.40 5.54 17.93
N LYS A 80 -14.68 6.53 17.38
CA LYS A 80 -13.23 6.41 17.17
C LYS A 80 -12.47 6.79 18.45
N ARG A 81 -11.16 6.51 18.47
CA ARG A 81 -10.28 6.87 19.58
C ARG A 81 -10.10 8.39 19.63
N CYS A 82 -10.14 8.96 20.82
CA CYS A 82 -9.86 10.37 21.06
C CYS A 82 -8.41 10.70 20.69
N TRP A 83 -8.25 11.70 19.83
CA TRP A 83 -6.94 12.18 19.36
C TRP A 83 -6.11 12.89 20.42
N LEU A 84 -6.76 13.46 21.44
CA LEU A 84 -6.07 14.16 22.54
C LEU A 84 -5.64 13.20 23.65
N CYS A 85 -6.27 12.03 23.75
CA CYS A 85 -5.97 11.06 24.80
C CYS A 85 -4.77 10.18 24.42
N PRO A 86 -3.98 9.73 25.41
CA PRO A 86 -2.91 8.76 25.19
C PRO A 86 -3.47 7.50 24.52
N THR A 87 -2.76 7.00 23.51
CA THR A 87 -3.18 5.79 22.76
C THR A 87 -3.28 4.54 23.63
N LYS A 88 -2.54 4.48 24.74
CA LYS A 88 -2.58 3.35 25.69
C LYS A 88 -3.91 3.23 26.43
N GLU A 89 -4.65 4.32 26.59
CA GLU A 89 -5.91 4.33 27.36
C GLU A 89 -7.14 3.99 26.50
N ASP A 90 -6.98 3.92 25.17
CA ASP A 90 -8.03 3.66 24.18
C ASP A 90 -9.38 4.39 24.39
N LYS A 91 -9.32 5.60 24.98
CA LYS A 91 -10.50 6.42 25.23
C LYS A 91 -11.22 6.75 23.92
N LYS A 92 -12.54 6.55 23.88
CA LYS A 92 -13.39 6.83 22.71
C LYS A 92 -13.89 8.27 22.71
N THR A 93 -13.94 8.88 21.53
CA THR A 93 -14.50 10.22 21.30
C THR A 93 -16.01 10.17 21.50
N ARG A 94 -16.53 10.95 22.47
CA ARG A 94 -17.99 11.09 22.70
C ARG A 94 -18.61 12.16 21.81
N THR A 95 -17.88 13.25 21.57
CA THR A 95 -18.32 14.40 20.77
C THR A 95 -17.26 14.73 19.71
N PRO A 96 -17.61 14.72 18.42
CA PRO A 96 -16.69 15.11 17.36
C PRO A 96 -16.49 16.63 17.33
N CYS A 97 -15.33 17.08 16.87
CA CYS A 97 -15.06 18.50 16.62
C CYS A 97 -16.06 19.07 15.59
N ILE A 98 -16.78 20.13 15.95
CA ILE A 98 -17.79 20.76 15.07
C ILE A 98 -17.13 21.32 13.80
N ASN A 99 -15.94 21.92 13.94
CA ASN A 99 -15.28 22.63 12.84
C ASN A 99 -14.45 21.72 11.93
N CYS A 100 -13.85 20.69 12.52
CA CYS A 100 -12.83 19.86 11.87
C CYS A 100 -13.27 18.42 11.63
N LYS A 101 -14.41 17.98 12.20
CA LYS A 101 -14.98 16.63 12.09
C LYS A 101 -13.97 15.50 12.34
N THR A 102 -12.86 15.80 13.01
CA THR A 102 -11.88 14.81 13.44
C THR A 102 -12.53 13.97 14.53
N VAL A 103 -12.84 12.73 14.17
CA VAL A 103 -13.29 11.68 15.09
C VAL A 103 -12.08 10.87 15.51
#